data_AF-F6I3T9-F1
#
_entry.id   AF-F6I3T9-F1
#
_cell.length_a   1.000
_cell.length_b   1.000
_cell.length_c   1.000
_cell.angle_alpha   90.00
_cell.angle_beta   90.00
_cell.angle_gamma   90.00
#
_symmetry.space_group_name_H-M   'P 1'
#
loop_
_entity.id
_entity.type
_entity.pdbx_description
1 polymer ?
#
loop_
_entity_poly.entity_id
_entity_poly.type
_entity_poly.pdbx_seq_one_letter_code
_entity_poly.pdbx_strand_id
1 'polypeptide(L)' 'MITVAASSTDRNFISEIVLGDGANFNGESLSLFEMNASTSIISASEAYAGYFTPYQSR' A
#
# COMPACT_ATOMS: atom_id res chain seq x y z
N MET A 1 25.46 27.60 18.49
CA MET A 1 24.80 26.33 18.14
C MET A 1 23.59 26.69 17.30
N ILE A 2 23.48 26.16 16.08
CA ILE A 2 22.35 26.42 15.17
C ILE A 2 21.63 25.09 14.97
N THR A 3 20.32 25.09 15.21
CA THR A 3 19.44 23.94 14.98
C THR A 3 18.54 24.30 13.81
N VAL A 4 18.49 23.43 12.79
CA VAL A 4 17.81 23.70 11.52
C VAL A 4 16.54 22.84 11.43
N ALA A 5 15.45 23.43 10.96
CA ALA A 5 14.18 22.75 10.76
C ALA A 5 14.15 21.98 9.43
N ALA A 6 13.40 20.88 9.39
CA ALA A 6 13.11 20.17 8.15
C ALA A 6 11.87 20.77 7.46
N SER A 7 11.88 20.80 6.13
CA SER A 7 10.73 21.18 5.29
C SER A 7 10.61 20.21 4.12
N SER A 8 9.42 20.12 3.54
CA SER A 8 9.19 19.34 2.32
C SER A 8 9.86 20.00 1.13
N THR A 9 10.17 19.19 0.12
CA THR A 9 10.60 19.66 -1.20
C THR A 9 9.50 19.38 -2.22
N ASP A 10 9.62 19.93 -3.43
CA ASP A 10 8.68 19.66 -4.52
C ASP A 10 8.71 18.21 -5.03
N ARG A 11 9.63 17.37 -4.52
CA ARG A 11 9.69 15.94 -4.81
C ARG A 11 8.76 15.14 -3.89
N ASN A 12 8.02 14.21 -4.47
CA ASN A 12 7.22 13.23 -3.76
C ASN A 12 7.47 11.79 -4.28
N PHE A 13 7.25 10.77 -3.44
CA PHE A 13 7.38 9.36 -3.78
C PHE A 13 6.01 8.70 -3.89
N ILE A 14 5.44 8.72 -5.10
CA ILE A 14 4.13 8.18 -5.39
C ILE A 14 4.21 6.68 -5.69
N SER A 15 3.26 5.92 -5.18
CA SER A 15 3.04 4.50 -5.49
C SER A 15 1.59 4.29 -5.91
N GLU A 16 1.43 3.72 -7.10
CA GLU A 16 0.13 3.47 -7.72
C GLU A 16 -0.35 2.04 -7.43
N ILE A 17 -1.64 1.88 -7.14
CA ILE A 17 -2.28 0.58 -6.94
C ILE A 17 -3.59 0.55 -7.71
N VAL A 18 -3.77 -0.51 -8.51
CA VAL A 18 -5.02 -0.78 -9.23
C VAL A 18 -5.72 -1.97 -8.57
N LEU A 19 -6.97 -1.78 -8.14
CA LEU A 19 -7.79 -2.84 -7.57
C LEU A 19 -8.45 -3.68 -8.69
N GLY A 20 -8.94 -4.87 -8.32
CA GLY A 20 -9.61 -5.78 -9.25
C GLY A 20 -10.90 -5.23 -9.87
N ASP A 21 -11.48 -4.19 -9.29
CA ASP A 21 -12.63 -3.46 -9.82
C ASP A 21 -12.25 -2.32 -10.80
N GLY A 22 -10.96 -2.13 -11.04
CA GLY A 22 -10.41 -1.07 -11.89
C GLY A 22 -10.23 0.28 -11.19
N ALA A 23 -10.49 0.37 -9.87
CA ALA A 23 -10.22 1.58 -9.11
C ALA A 23 -8.70 1.80 -9.00
N ASN A 24 -8.25 3.02 -9.28
CA ASN A 24 -6.86 3.41 -9.23
C ASN A 24 -6.61 4.37 -8.05
N PHE A 25 -5.63 4.03 -7.22
CA PHE A 25 -5.22 4.81 -6.06
C PHE A 25 -3.76 5.21 -6.15
N ASN A 26 -3.50 6.51 -6.00
CA ASN A 26 -2.17 7.06 -5.85
C ASN A 26 -1.89 7.27 -4.36
N GLY A 27 -1.04 6.42 -3.79
CA GLY A 27 -0.51 6.54 -2.44
C GLY A 27 0.92 7.06 -2.43
N GLU A 28 1.52 7.11 -1.25
CA GLU A 28 2.95 7.39 -1.08
C GLU A 28 3.67 6.17 -0.50
N SER A 29 4.80 5.80 -1.11
CA SER A 29 5.64 4.70 -0.63
C SER A 29 7.08 4.88 -1.10
N LEU A 30 8.03 4.38 -0.30
CA LEU A 30 9.45 4.33 -0.63
C LEU A 30 9.88 2.94 -1.15
N SER A 31 8.92 2.08 -1.49
CA SER A 31 9.20 0.75 -2.04
C SER A 31 9.96 0.86 -3.36
N LEU A 32 11.03 0.08 -3.49
CA LEU A 32 11.73 -0.13 -4.76
C LEU A 32 11.07 -1.21 -5.62
N PHE A 33 10.15 -1.97 -5.02
CA PHE A 33 9.46 -3.06 -5.67
C PHE A 33 8.07 -2.61 -6.09
N GLU A 34 7.76 -2.86 -7.35
CA GLU A 34 6.42 -2.72 -7.91
C GLU A 34 5.64 -4.03 -7.76
N MET A 35 4.31 -3.94 -7.76
CA MET A 35 3.44 -5.10 -7.76
C MET A 35 3.60 -5.86 -9.09
N ASN A 36 4.17 -7.05 -9.06
CA ASN A 36 4.43 -7.84 -10.26
C ASN A 36 3.24 -8.72 -10.70
N ALA A 37 2.28 -8.95 -9.80
CA ALA A 37 1.13 -9.81 -10.01
C ALA A 37 -0.03 -9.35 -9.11
N SER A 38 -1.26 -9.50 -9.60
CA SER A 38 -2.46 -9.25 -8.81
C SER A 38 -2.54 -10.26 -7.66
N THR A 39 -2.85 -9.76 -6.47
CA THR A 39 -3.05 -10.58 -5.27
C THR A 39 -4.46 -10.38 -4.72
N SER A 40 -4.97 -11.40 -4.02
CA SER A 40 -6.25 -11.29 -3.33
C SER A 40 -6.10 -10.40 -2.09
N ILE A 41 -7.05 -9.49 -1.90
CA ILE A 41 -7.11 -8.61 -0.73
C ILE A 41 -8.26 -9.03 0.19
N ILE A 42 -8.12 -8.79 1.50
CA ILE A 42 -9.16 -9.00 2.51
C ILE A 42 -9.11 -7.85 3.51
N SER A 43 -10.27 -7.38 3.98
CA SER A 43 -10.30 -6.39 5.05
C SER A 43 -9.75 -6.98 6.35
N ALA A 44 -8.94 -6.21 7.08
CA ALA A 44 -8.41 -6.62 8.38
C ALA A 44 -9.53 -6.97 9.37
N SER A 45 -10.68 -6.27 9.31
CA SER A 45 -11.84 -6.56 10.16
C SER A 45 -12.47 -7.93 9.86
N GLU A 46 -12.50 -8.31 8.58
CA GLU A 46 -13.04 -9.62 8.15
C GLU A 46 -12.07 -10.75 8.47
N ALA A 47 -10.76 -10.53 8.26
CA ALA A 47 -9.73 -11.47 8.68
C ALA A 47 -9.79 -11.72 10.20
N TYR A 48 -9.95 -10.66 11.00
CA TYR A 48 -10.09 -10.76 12.46
C TYR A 48 -11.35 -11.54 12.88
N ALA A 49 -12.46 -11.40 12.15
CA ALA A 49 -13.68 -12.16 12.38
C ALA A 49 -13.59 -13.65 12.02
N GLY A 50 -12.43 -14.12 11.54
CA GLY A 50 -12.18 -15.53 11.23
C GLY A 50 -12.57 -15.94 9.80
N TYR A 51 -12.84 -14.98 8.91
CA TYR A 51 -13.17 -15.26 7.51
C TYR A 51 -11.94 -15.58 6.64
N PHE A 52 -10.72 -15.37 7.18
CA PHE A 52 -9.50 -15.77 6.50
C PHE A 52 -9.16 -17.23 6.84
N THR A 53 -9.37 -18.12 5.88
CA THR A 53 -8.97 -19.53 5.99
C THR A 53 -7.59 -19.76 5.34
N PRO A 54 -6.79 -20.73 5.80
CA PRO A 54 -5.47 -21.03 5.23
C PRO A 54 -5.48 -21.37 3.73
N TYR A 55 -6.63 -21.72 3.16
CA TYR A 55 -6.77 -21.98 1.73
C TYR A 55 -6.76 -20.71 0.88
N GLN A 56 -7.02 -19.55 1.49
CA GLN A 56 -7.05 -18.23 0.84
C GLN A 56 -5.69 -17.51 0.88
N SER A 57 -4.65 -18.14 1.45
CA SER A 57 -3.30 -17.57 1.56
C SER A 57 -2.34 -18.02 0.45
N ARG A 58 -2.85 -18.63 -0.63
CA ARG A 58 -2.06 -19.15 -1.75
C ARG A 58 -1.97 -18.19 -2.91
#